data_AF-A0AAE3W158-F1
#
_entry.id   AF-A0AAE3W158-F1
#
_cell.length_a   1.000
_cell.length_b   1.000
_cell.length_c   1.000
_cell.angle_alpha   90.00
_cell.angle_beta   90.00
_cell.angle_gamma   90.00
#
_symmetry.space_group_name_H-M   'P 1'
#
loop_
_entity.id
_entity.type
_entity.pdbx_description
1 polymer ?
#
loop_
_entity_poly.entity_id
_entity_poly.type
_entity_poly.pdbx_seq_one_letter_code
_entity_poly.pdbx_strand_id
1 'polypeptide(L)'
;MDGAQIATVSAASIAALAAMATLGVNVETAYRKERREAHRKSLEPMLYDIQDALHEVIATSRTQHNRLVDGKASASWRDKGDKASKDLDRLRRRVRYQLPGLERGFYVLVRVPNWTAHRRGSQEGLHLLDLADELVQLLHDAVGSSWRTGKTPSRRQIDRIDQVVNEILALSPTGPRPAKDLFDIDDSVLSDADTDPAPIAAS
;
A
#
# COMPACT_ATOMS: atom_id res chain seq x y z
N MET A 1 0.06 57.69 34.04
CA MET A 1 -0.05 56.21 34.10
C MET A 1 1.22 55.69 34.70
N ASP A 2 1.12 55.02 35.85
CA ASP A 2 2.29 54.50 36.55
C ASP A 2 2.93 53.38 35.74
N GLY A 3 4.27 53.32 35.73
CA GLY A 3 5.02 52.32 34.97
C GLY A 3 4.60 50.87 35.25
N ALA A 4 4.05 50.61 36.45
CA ALA A 4 3.50 49.32 36.85
C ALA A 4 2.28 48.89 36.01
N GLN A 5 1.40 49.82 35.61
CA GLN A 5 0.21 49.51 34.81
C GLN A 5 0.59 49.15 33.37
N ILE A 6 1.54 49.88 32.78
CA ILE A 6 2.07 49.61 31.42
C ILE A 6 2.77 48.25 31.39
N ALA A 7 3.55 47.92 32.42
CA ALA A 7 4.21 46.61 32.54
C ALA A 7 3.20 45.46 32.65
N THR A 8 2.11 45.65 33.41
CA THR A 8 1.09 44.60 33.60
C THR A 8 0.30 44.32 32.32
N VAL A 9 -0.12 45.36 31.58
CA VAL A 9 -0.86 45.20 30.32
C VAL A 9 0.03 44.55 29.24
N SER A 10 1.27 45.01 29.10
CA SER A 10 2.21 44.42 28.13
C SER A 10 2.54 42.96 28.46
N ALA A 11 2.74 42.61 29.73
CA ALA A 11 2.92 41.23 30.16
C ALA A 11 1.67 40.36 29.86
N ALA A 12 0.47 40.88 30.10
CA ALA A 12 -0.78 40.17 29.80
C ALA A 12 -0.95 39.92 28.28
N SER A 13 -0.59 40.88 27.43
CA SER A 13 -0.63 40.72 25.98
C SER A 13 0.36 39.65 25.49
N ILE A 14 1.59 39.65 26.02
CA ILE A 14 2.59 38.63 25.68
C ILE A 14 2.14 37.24 26.13
N ALA A 15 1.59 37.13 27.34
CA ALA A 15 1.05 35.88 27.86
C ALA A 15 -0.11 35.35 26.99
N ALA A 16 -1.02 36.23 26.56
CA ALA A 16 -2.11 35.86 25.66
C ALA A 16 -1.60 35.33 24.31
N LEU A 17 -0.61 35.99 23.70
CA LEU A 17 0.00 35.55 22.44
C LEU A 17 0.71 34.19 22.59
N ALA A 18 1.46 34.01 23.68
CA ALA A 18 2.10 32.73 23.98
C ALA A 18 1.07 31.60 24.19
N ALA A 19 -0.05 31.89 24.84
CA ALA A 19 -1.15 30.95 25.04
C ALA A 19 -1.81 30.57 23.71
N MET A 20 -2.08 31.54 22.82
CA MET A 20 -2.64 31.29 21.49
C MET A 20 -1.69 30.44 20.62
N ALA A 21 -0.39 30.75 20.62
CA ALA A 21 0.61 29.96 19.90
C ALA A 21 0.67 28.52 20.42
N THR A 22 0.67 28.34 21.74
CA THR A 22 0.66 27.02 22.39
C THR A 22 -0.60 26.23 22.04
N LEU A 23 -1.77 26.88 22.04
CA LEU A 23 -3.02 26.26 21.64
C LEU A 23 -2.96 25.79 20.18
N GLY A 24 -2.43 26.62 19.26
CA GLY A 24 -2.27 26.24 17.85
C GLY A 24 -1.41 24.98 17.68
N VAL A 25 -0.26 24.92 18.37
CA VAL A 25 0.62 23.75 18.36
C VAL A 25 -0.06 22.52 18.97
N ASN A 26 -0.80 22.69 20.06
CA ASN A 26 -1.53 21.58 20.71
C ASN A 26 -2.64 21.02 19.81
N VAL A 27 -3.38 21.90 19.12
CA VAL A 27 -4.42 21.49 18.17
C VAL A 27 -3.81 20.72 17.00
N GLU A 28 -2.72 21.24 16.40
CA GLU A 28 -2.07 20.56 15.29
C GLU A 28 -1.49 19.19 15.69
N THR A 29 -0.85 19.10 16.86
CA THR A 29 -0.30 17.85 17.36
C THR A 29 -1.39 16.83 17.70
N ALA A 30 -2.51 17.27 18.26
CA ALA A 30 -3.69 16.44 18.50
C ALA A 30 -4.27 15.89 17.19
N TYR A 31 -4.52 16.74 16.19
CA TYR A 31 -4.99 16.30 14.87
C TYR A 31 -4.04 15.30 14.20
N ARG A 32 -2.73 15.55 14.26
CA ARG A 32 -1.71 14.63 13.72
C ARG A 32 -1.67 13.29 14.47
N LYS A 33 -1.99 13.27 15.76
CA LYS A 33 -2.09 12.04 16.56
C LYS A 33 -3.35 11.26 16.21
N GLU A 34 -4.49 11.94 16.16
CA GLU A 34 -5.79 11.33 15.83
C GLU A 34 -5.79 10.72 14.43
N ARG A 35 -5.29 11.45 13.41
CA ARG A 35 -5.15 10.91 12.05
C ARG A 35 -4.27 9.66 12.01
N ARG A 36 -3.18 9.64 12.80
CA ARG A 36 -2.29 8.49 12.92
C ARG A 36 -3.00 7.29 13.52
N GLU A 37 -3.73 7.50 14.60
CA GLU A 37 -4.47 6.45 15.30
C GLU A 37 -5.59 5.89 14.43
N ALA A 38 -6.35 6.75 13.73
CA ALA A 38 -7.37 6.34 12.78
C ALA A 38 -6.79 5.48 11.64
N HIS A 39 -5.66 5.91 11.07
CA HIS A 39 -4.98 5.15 10.01
C HIS A 39 -4.42 3.81 10.51
N ARG A 40 -3.84 3.78 11.72
CA ARG A 40 -3.37 2.52 12.32
C ARG A 40 -4.52 1.57 12.57
N LYS A 41 -5.61 2.05 13.16
CA LYS A 41 -6.79 1.24 13.46
C LYS A 41 -7.41 0.64 12.20
N SER A 42 -7.37 1.34 11.08
CA SER A 42 -7.88 0.81 9.81
C SER A 42 -6.95 -0.24 9.19
N LEU A 43 -5.62 -0.12 9.36
CA LEU A 43 -4.63 -1.01 8.75
C LEU A 43 -4.24 -2.22 9.62
N GLU A 44 -4.30 -2.08 10.95
CA GLU A 44 -3.96 -3.08 11.96
C GLU A 44 -4.55 -4.47 11.69
N PRO A 45 -5.85 -4.65 11.39
CA PRO A 45 -6.41 -5.98 11.16
C PRO A 45 -5.90 -6.65 9.88
N MET A 46 -5.27 -5.91 8.97
CA MET A 46 -4.79 -6.44 7.68
C MET A 46 -3.27 -6.59 7.64
N LEU A 47 -2.54 -6.08 8.65
CA LEU A 47 -1.10 -5.98 8.62
C LEU A 47 -0.43 -7.37 8.61
N TYR A 48 -0.89 -8.24 9.50
CA TYR A 48 -0.43 -9.63 9.57
C TYR A 48 -0.87 -10.42 8.33
N ASP A 49 -2.12 -10.27 7.90
CA ASP A 49 -2.64 -10.93 6.70
C ASP A 49 -1.82 -10.59 5.44
N ILE A 50 -1.48 -9.31 5.26
CA ILE A 50 -0.64 -8.84 4.14
C ILE A 50 0.73 -9.50 4.23
N GLN A 51 1.34 -9.48 5.42
CA GLN A 51 2.67 -10.01 5.60
C GLN A 51 2.75 -11.51 5.32
N ASP A 52 1.79 -12.27 5.83
CA ASP A 52 1.72 -13.71 5.62
C ASP A 52 1.48 -14.03 4.15
N ALA A 53 0.54 -13.33 3.49
CA ALA A 53 0.23 -13.57 2.08
C ALA A 53 1.41 -13.25 1.14
N LEU A 54 2.16 -12.17 1.40
CA LEU A 54 3.36 -11.83 0.63
C LEU A 54 4.44 -12.93 0.76
N HIS A 55 4.72 -13.38 1.99
CA HIS A 55 5.68 -14.46 2.22
C HIS A 55 5.22 -15.78 1.63
N GLU A 56 3.93 -16.13 1.76
CA GLU A 56 3.40 -17.39 1.24
C GLU A 56 3.52 -17.45 -0.29
N VAL A 57 3.25 -16.35 -0.99
CA VAL A 57 3.42 -16.26 -2.46
C VAL A 57 4.87 -16.53 -2.87
N ILE A 58 5.86 -15.90 -2.22
CA ILE A 58 7.28 -16.11 -2.57
C ILE A 58 7.75 -17.52 -2.18
N ALA A 59 7.42 -17.98 -0.97
CA ALA A 59 7.82 -19.28 -0.48
C ALA A 59 7.26 -20.43 -1.34
N THR A 60 5.99 -20.33 -1.74
CA THR A 60 5.37 -21.30 -2.65
C THR A 60 5.99 -21.24 -4.04
N SER A 61 6.23 -20.05 -4.59
CA SER A 61 6.88 -19.87 -5.90
C SER A 61 8.30 -20.44 -5.93
N ARG A 62 9.12 -20.17 -4.91
CA ARG A 62 10.49 -20.69 -4.79
C ARG A 62 10.48 -22.22 -4.60
N THR A 63 9.55 -22.74 -3.81
CA THR A 63 9.39 -24.19 -3.64
C THR A 63 8.94 -24.88 -4.93
N GLN A 64 8.01 -24.28 -5.67
CA GLN A 64 7.59 -24.75 -6.98
C GLN A 64 8.79 -24.77 -7.95
N HIS A 65 9.54 -23.68 -8.05
CA HIS A 65 10.70 -23.59 -8.93
C HIS A 65 11.73 -24.70 -8.65
N ASN A 66 12.05 -24.96 -7.38
CA ASN A 66 13.06 -25.94 -6.97
C ASN A 66 12.56 -27.40 -7.07
N ARG A 67 11.35 -27.71 -6.57
CA ARG A 67 10.88 -29.11 -6.43
C ARG A 67 10.32 -29.70 -7.71
N LEU A 68 9.92 -28.86 -8.67
CA LEU A 68 9.40 -29.33 -9.96
C LEU A 68 10.47 -29.95 -10.86
N VAL A 69 11.75 -29.68 -10.57
CA VAL A 69 12.89 -30.31 -11.26
C VAL A 69 12.96 -31.82 -10.97
N ASP A 70 12.52 -32.25 -9.78
CA ASP A 70 12.64 -33.63 -9.32
C ASP A 70 11.44 -34.53 -9.67
N GLY A 71 10.46 -34.01 -10.43
CA GLY A 71 9.24 -34.74 -10.78
C GLY A 71 8.30 -35.08 -9.60
N LYS A 72 8.61 -34.62 -8.38
CA LYS A 72 7.86 -34.94 -7.15
C LYS A 72 6.77 -33.91 -6.85
N ALA A 73 5.57 -34.39 -6.54
CA ALA A 73 4.46 -33.66 -5.89
C ALA A 73 4.11 -32.25 -6.41
N SER A 74 4.26 -32.06 -7.72
CA SER A 74 3.99 -30.83 -8.48
C SER A 74 2.60 -30.22 -8.24
N ALA A 75 1.55 -31.04 -8.21
CA ALA A 75 0.16 -30.57 -8.14
C ALA A 75 -0.14 -29.84 -6.82
N SER A 76 0.23 -30.44 -5.68
CA SER A 76 -0.05 -29.85 -4.36
C SER A 76 0.57 -28.46 -4.16
N TRP A 77 1.75 -28.23 -4.73
CA TRP A 77 2.42 -26.94 -4.62
C TRP A 77 1.81 -25.90 -5.57
N ARG A 78 1.32 -26.31 -6.74
CA ARG A 78 0.53 -25.44 -7.62
C ARG A 78 -0.74 -24.98 -6.92
N ASP A 79 -1.49 -25.90 -6.32
CA ASP A 79 -2.72 -25.56 -5.59
C ASP A 79 -2.45 -24.59 -4.43
N LYS A 80 -1.34 -24.77 -3.71
CA LYS A 80 -0.89 -23.82 -2.68
C LYS A 80 -0.53 -22.45 -3.24
N GLY A 81 0.18 -22.40 -4.37
CA GLY A 81 0.52 -21.14 -5.05
C GLY A 81 -0.74 -20.41 -5.51
N ASP A 82 -1.69 -21.13 -6.13
CA ASP A 82 -2.96 -20.55 -6.57
C ASP A 82 -3.80 -20.03 -5.41
N LYS A 83 -3.80 -20.74 -4.27
CA LYS A 83 -4.45 -20.28 -3.05
C LYS A 83 -3.79 -19.00 -2.53
N ALA A 84 -2.46 -18.98 -2.40
CA ALA A 84 -1.71 -17.80 -1.95
C ALA A 84 -1.96 -16.58 -2.86
N SER A 85 -1.98 -16.79 -4.19
CA SER A 85 -2.35 -15.76 -5.16
C SER A 85 -3.76 -15.22 -4.96
N LYS A 86 -4.75 -16.09 -4.72
CA LYS A 86 -6.14 -15.68 -4.46
C LYS A 86 -6.28 -14.92 -3.15
N ASP A 87 -5.58 -15.35 -2.11
CA ASP A 87 -5.56 -14.69 -0.80
C ASP A 87 -4.92 -13.30 -0.90
N LEU A 88 -3.79 -13.18 -1.60
CA LEU A 88 -3.14 -11.90 -1.86
C LEU A 88 -4.02 -10.97 -2.70
N ASP A 89 -4.69 -11.46 -3.75
CA ASP A 89 -5.59 -10.64 -4.58
C ASP A 89 -6.83 -10.17 -3.81
N ARG A 90 -7.35 -10.99 -2.89
CA ARG A 90 -8.40 -10.59 -1.96
C ARG A 90 -7.92 -9.48 -1.01
N LEU A 91 -6.72 -9.61 -0.45
CA LEU A 91 -6.14 -8.58 0.41
C LEU A 91 -5.87 -7.29 -0.34
N ARG A 92 -5.32 -7.37 -1.57
CA ARG A 92 -5.10 -6.24 -2.47
C ARG A 92 -6.36 -5.39 -2.63
N ARG A 93 -7.51 -6.03 -2.89
CA ARG A 93 -8.81 -5.32 -3.01
C ARG A 93 -9.21 -4.60 -1.71
N ARG A 94 -8.95 -5.22 -0.55
CA ARG A 94 -9.29 -4.66 0.75
C ARG A 94 -8.41 -3.48 1.15
N VAL A 95 -7.13 -3.50 0.77
CA VAL A 95 -6.12 -2.51 1.20
C VAL A 95 -5.94 -1.36 0.22
N ARG A 96 -6.55 -1.43 -0.98
CA ARG A 96 -6.45 -0.44 -2.06
C ARG A 96 -6.62 1.00 -1.57
N TYR A 97 -7.66 1.25 -0.77
CA TYR A 97 -7.99 2.61 -0.32
C TYR A 97 -7.12 3.09 0.85
N GLN A 98 -6.53 2.17 1.61
CA GLN A 98 -5.66 2.46 2.75
C GLN A 98 -4.21 2.66 2.32
N LEU A 99 -3.79 1.98 1.25
CA LEU A 99 -2.42 1.98 0.74
C LEU A 99 -2.40 2.32 -0.76
N PRO A 100 -2.80 3.55 -1.14
CA PRO A 100 -2.84 3.95 -2.54
C PRO A 100 -1.45 3.91 -3.16
N GLY A 101 -1.36 3.45 -4.39
CA GLY A 101 -0.13 3.34 -5.18
C GLY A 101 0.62 2.01 -5.03
N LEU A 102 0.21 1.12 -4.10
CA LEU A 102 0.84 -0.20 -3.94
C LEU A 102 0.16 -1.30 -4.76
N GLU A 103 -0.98 -1.00 -5.39
CA GLU A 103 -1.84 -1.98 -6.04
C GLU A 103 -1.12 -2.75 -7.15
N ARG A 104 -0.24 -2.07 -7.88
CA ARG A 104 0.50 -2.65 -9.00
C ARG A 104 1.52 -3.68 -8.51
N GLY A 105 2.20 -3.39 -7.40
CA GLY A 105 3.10 -4.35 -6.74
C GLY A 105 2.37 -5.61 -6.32
N PHE A 106 1.25 -5.47 -5.60
CA PHE A 106 0.41 -6.61 -5.22
C PHE A 106 -0.09 -7.40 -6.44
N TYR A 107 -0.55 -6.70 -7.47
CA TYR A 107 -1.07 -7.31 -8.69
C TYR A 107 -0.03 -8.18 -9.41
N VAL A 108 1.20 -7.69 -9.50
CA VAL A 108 2.32 -8.43 -10.11
C VAL A 108 2.63 -9.66 -9.27
N LEU A 109 2.73 -9.54 -7.95
CA LEU A 109 3.02 -10.67 -7.07
C LEU A 109 1.98 -11.79 -7.15
N VAL A 110 0.69 -11.45 -7.30
CA VAL A 110 -0.38 -12.45 -7.53
C VAL A 110 -0.08 -13.36 -8.73
N ARG A 111 0.65 -12.89 -9.73
CA ARG A 111 0.98 -13.65 -10.95
C ARG A 111 2.31 -14.42 -10.86
N VAL A 112 3.16 -14.11 -9.88
CA VAL A 112 4.50 -14.71 -9.75
C VAL A 112 4.47 -16.25 -9.64
N PRO A 113 3.57 -16.89 -8.85
CA PRO A 113 3.52 -18.35 -8.81
C PRO A 113 3.27 -18.98 -10.18
N ASN A 114 2.39 -18.36 -10.97
CA ASN A 114 2.11 -18.83 -12.32
C ASN A 114 3.33 -18.64 -13.25
N TRP A 115 3.95 -17.45 -13.26
CA TRP A 115 5.12 -17.19 -14.10
C TRP A 115 6.34 -18.04 -13.77
N THR A 116 6.58 -18.28 -12.49
CA THR A 116 7.68 -19.15 -12.01
C THR A 116 7.41 -20.62 -12.33
N ALA A 117 6.15 -21.05 -12.26
CA ALA A 117 5.75 -22.38 -12.70
C ALA A 117 5.98 -22.62 -14.21
N HIS A 118 6.10 -21.59 -15.05
CA HIS A 118 6.46 -21.75 -16.47
C HIS A 118 7.98 -21.72 -16.71
N ARG A 119 8.76 -21.27 -15.74
CA ARG A 119 10.24 -21.07 -15.81
C ARG A 119 10.99 -21.97 -14.83
N ARG A 120 10.56 -23.23 -14.73
CA ARG A 120 11.09 -24.17 -13.74
C ARG A 120 12.54 -24.54 -14.04
N GLY A 121 13.40 -24.47 -13.03
CA GLY A 121 14.82 -24.83 -13.15
C GLY A 121 15.64 -23.93 -14.07
N SER A 122 15.08 -22.83 -14.59
CA SER A 122 15.81 -21.88 -15.43
C SER A 122 16.39 -20.72 -14.61
N GLN A 123 17.52 -20.18 -15.05
CA GLN A 123 18.12 -18.99 -14.45
C GLN A 123 17.16 -17.78 -14.49
N GLU A 124 16.39 -17.63 -15.56
CA GLU A 124 15.35 -16.59 -15.65
C GLU A 124 14.28 -16.73 -14.56
N GLY A 125 13.91 -17.96 -14.19
CA GLY A 125 12.97 -18.21 -13.11
C GLY A 125 13.52 -17.84 -11.73
N LEU A 126 14.82 -18.07 -11.50
CA LEU A 126 15.51 -17.61 -10.28
C LEU A 126 15.58 -16.08 -10.24
N HIS A 127 15.97 -15.45 -11.34
CA HIS A 127 16.05 -13.99 -11.41
C HIS A 127 14.68 -13.32 -11.19
N LEU A 128 13.61 -13.89 -11.76
CA LEU A 128 12.23 -13.46 -11.49
C LEU A 128 11.88 -13.56 -9.99
N LEU A 129 12.30 -14.63 -9.32
CA LEU A 129 12.05 -14.82 -7.89
C LEU A 129 12.83 -13.83 -7.03
N ASP A 130 14.05 -13.47 -7.40
CA ASP A 130 14.87 -12.50 -6.68
C ASP A 130 14.26 -11.09 -6.79
N LEU A 131 13.80 -10.68 -7.97
CA LEU A 131 13.06 -9.42 -8.15
C LEU A 131 11.72 -9.44 -7.39
N ALA A 132 11.02 -10.57 -7.36
CA ALA A 132 9.78 -10.70 -6.61
C ALA A 132 10.01 -10.60 -5.09
N ASP A 133 11.12 -11.14 -4.57
CA ASP A 133 11.53 -10.98 -3.17
C ASP A 133 11.85 -9.51 -2.84
N GLU A 134 12.59 -8.82 -3.72
CA GLU A 134 12.84 -7.38 -3.59
C GLU A 134 11.53 -6.58 -3.55
N LEU A 135 10.59 -6.90 -4.46
CA LEU A 135 9.26 -6.26 -4.47
C LEU A 135 8.49 -6.50 -3.16
N VAL A 136 8.56 -7.71 -2.60
CA VAL A 136 7.96 -8.01 -1.29
C VAL A 136 8.57 -7.16 -0.19
N GLN A 137 9.90 -7.04 -0.14
CA GLN A 137 10.59 -6.21 0.86
C GLN A 137 10.17 -4.73 0.74
N LEU A 138 10.10 -4.19 -0.49
CA LEU A 138 9.64 -2.81 -0.73
C LEU A 138 8.18 -2.59 -0.29
N LEU A 139 7.29 -3.56 -0.54
CA LEU A 139 5.91 -3.51 -0.09
C LEU A 139 5.81 -3.56 1.44
N HIS A 140 6.59 -4.42 2.11
CA HIS A 140 6.67 -4.46 3.57
C HIS A 140 7.12 -3.13 4.15
N ASP A 141 8.17 -2.53 3.59
CA ASP A 141 8.68 -1.24 4.03
C ASP A 141 7.65 -0.12 3.82
N ALA A 142 6.93 -0.14 2.69
CA ALA A 142 5.87 0.82 2.39
C ALA A 142 4.69 0.69 3.38
N VAL A 143 4.19 -0.53 3.60
CA VAL A 143 3.10 -0.81 4.55
C VAL A 143 3.51 -0.46 5.97
N GLY A 144 4.70 -0.90 6.41
CA GLY A 144 5.23 -0.66 7.75
C GLY A 144 5.54 0.82 8.00
N SER A 145 6.04 1.56 7.00
CA SER A 145 6.20 3.01 7.09
C SER A 145 4.84 3.72 7.21
N SER A 146 3.86 3.29 6.41
CA SER A 146 2.51 3.86 6.42
C SER A 146 1.83 3.66 7.78
N TRP A 147 1.92 2.46 8.35
CA TRP A 147 1.43 2.16 9.69
C TRP A 147 2.14 2.96 10.79
N ARG A 148 3.48 3.01 10.77
CA ARG A 148 4.25 3.75 11.79
C ARG A 148 3.96 5.24 11.77
N THR A 149 3.88 5.83 10.58
CA THR A 149 3.73 7.27 10.39
C THR A 149 2.27 7.75 10.32
N GLY A 150 1.32 6.83 10.08
CA GLY A 150 -0.10 7.13 9.82
C GLY A 150 -0.32 7.93 8.54
N LYS A 151 0.59 7.79 7.57
CA LYS A 151 0.54 8.46 6.27
C LYS A 151 0.47 7.41 5.18
N THR A 152 -0.03 7.79 4.01
CA THR A 152 0.06 6.94 2.82
C THR A 152 1.51 6.74 2.39
N PRO A 153 1.81 5.71 1.59
CA PRO A 153 3.14 5.52 1.01
C PRO A 153 3.64 6.78 0.30
N SER A 154 4.93 7.07 0.45
CA SER A 154 5.55 8.21 -0.23
C SER A 154 5.75 7.94 -1.72
N ARG A 155 5.75 8.99 -2.55
CA ARG A 155 6.01 8.86 -3.99
C ARG A 155 7.28 8.08 -4.30
N ARG A 156 8.37 8.35 -3.58
CA ARG A 156 9.64 7.61 -3.74
C ARG A 156 9.50 6.11 -3.50
N GLN A 157 8.64 5.69 -2.57
CA GLN A 157 8.39 4.26 -2.34
C GLN A 157 7.60 3.66 -3.50
N ILE A 158 6.58 4.38 -3.98
CA ILE A 158 5.76 3.99 -5.14
C ILE A 158 6.65 3.86 -6.39
N ASP A 159 7.49 4.86 -6.67
CA ASP A 159 8.38 4.88 -7.84
C ASP A 159 9.37 3.69 -7.83
N ARG A 160 9.93 3.35 -6.66
CA ARG A 160 10.83 2.18 -6.52
C ARG A 160 10.08 0.87 -6.73
N ILE A 161 8.86 0.75 -6.20
CA ILE A 161 7.99 -0.40 -6.43
C ILE A 161 7.65 -0.53 -7.92
N ASP A 162 7.31 0.57 -8.58
CA ASP A 162 7.00 0.61 -10.00
C ASP A 162 8.21 0.24 -10.88
N GLN A 163 9.41 0.63 -10.48
CA GLN A 163 10.64 0.22 -11.14
C GLN A 163 10.79 -1.31 -11.13
N VAL A 164 10.76 -1.94 -9.95
CA VAL A 164 10.89 -3.41 -9.82
C VAL A 164 9.74 -4.13 -10.53
N VAL A 165 8.52 -3.59 -10.44
CA VAL A 165 7.36 -4.08 -11.20
C VAL A 165 7.63 -4.10 -12.70
N ASN A 166 8.20 -3.03 -13.26
CA ASN A 166 8.53 -2.95 -14.68
C ASN A 166 9.61 -3.97 -15.07
N GLU A 167 10.62 -4.18 -14.22
CA GLU A 167 11.67 -5.19 -14.42
C GLU A 167 11.08 -6.61 -14.42
N ILE A 168 10.21 -6.93 -13.47
CA ILE A 168 9.48 -8.22 -13.43
C ILE A 168 8.63 -8.41 -14.70
N LEU A 169 7.91 -7.38 -15.12
CA LEU A 169 7.05 -7.43 -16.31
C LEU A 169 7.86 -7.58 -17.60
N ALA A 170 9.07 -7.02 -17.67
CA ALA A 170 9.98 -7.21 -18.80
C ALA A 170 10.43 -8.68 -18.96
N LEU A 171 10.62 -9.40 -17.85
CA LEU A 171 10.93 -10.83 -17.85
C LEU A 171 9.71 -11.72 -18.15
N SER A 172 8.50 -11.20 -17.90
CA SER A 172 7.23 -11.96 -18.01
C SER A 172 6.17 -11.25 -18.86
N PRO A 173 6.42 -11.04 -20.17
CA PRO A 173 5.51 -10.29 -21.05
C PRO A 173 4.17 -11.01 -21.33
N THR A 174 4.06 -12.30 -21.04
CA THR A 174 2.93 -13.16 -21.41
C THR A 174 2.13 -13.64 -20.18
N GLY A 175 1.27 -12.76 -19.70
CA GLY A 175 -0.07 -13.14 -19.21
C GLY A 175 -1.08 -12.25 -19.92
N PRO A 176 -2.40 -12.56 -19.93
CA PRO A 176 -3.40 -11.66 -20.50
C PRO A 176 -3.14 -10.25 -19.93
N ARG A 177 -2.87 -9.30 -20.84
CA ARG A 177 -2.63 -7.91 -20.46
C ARG A 177 -3.78 -7.53 -19.53
N PRO A 178 -3.56 -6.99 -18.32
CA PRO A 178 -4.62 -6.23 -17.69
C PRO A 178 -5.14 -5.28 -18.76
N ALA A 179 -6.45 -5.33 -19.04
CA ALA A 179 -7.06 -4.33 -19.90
C ALA A 179 -6.58 -2.97 -19.37
N LYS A 180 -6.01 -2.16 -20.25
CA LYS A 180 -5.45 -0.85 -19.93
C LYS A 180 -6.48 -0.02 -19.12
N ASP A 181 -7.75 -0.29 -19.39
CA ASP A 181 -8.97 0.21 -18.76
C ASP A 181 -9.17 -0.14 -17.26
N LEU A 182 -8.39 -1.07 -16.66
CA LEU A 182 -8.56 -1.44 -15.25
C LEU A 182 -7.80 -0.50 -14.29
N PHE A 183 -6.84 0.26 -14.81
CA PHE A 183 -6.00 1.19 -14.04
C PHE A 183 -6.11 2.64 -14.52
N ASP A 184 -6.62 2.89 -15.72
CA ASP A 184 -7.13 4.20 -16.15
C ASP A 184 -8.53 4.43 -15.53
N ILE A 185 -8.56 4.78 -14.23
CA ILE A 185 -9.73 5.52 -13.73
C ILE A 185 -9.62 6.89 -14.37
N ASP A 186 -10.47 7.13 -15.36
CA ASP A 186 -10.62 8.44 -15.98
C ASP A 186 -10.92 9.47 -14.88
N ASP A 187 -10.00 10.43 -14.68
CA ASP A 187 -10.16 11.53 -13.72
C ASP A 187 -11.41 12.38 -14.04
N SER A 188 -12.02 12.22 -15.23
CA SER A 188 -13.31 12.82 -15.57
C SER A 188 -14.47 12.36 -14.68
N VAL A 189 -14.42 11.13 -14.15
CA VAL A 189 -15.48 10.56 -13.28
C VAL A 189 -15.52 11.23 -11.91
N LEU A 190 -14.43 11.88 -11.49
CA LEU A 190 -14.39 12.70 -10.28
C LEU A 190 -14.88 14.14 -10.50
N SER A 191 -15.12 14.56 -11.75
CA SER A 191 -15.57 15.92 -12.06
C SER A 191 -17.10 16.08 -12.17
N ASP A 192 -17.84 14.98 -12.32
CA ASP A 192 -19.32 15.00 -12.45
C ASP A 192 -20.07 14.98 -11.10
N ALA A 193 -19.35 14.97 -9.98
CA ALA A 193 -19.94 14.97 -8.63
C ALA A 193 -20.58 16.32 -8.23
N ASP A 194 -20.49 17.36 -9.07
CA ASP A 194 -21.17 18.65 -8.89
C ASP A 194 -22.58 18.71 -9.50
N THR A 195 -23.18 17.57 -9.84
CA THR A 195 -24.57 17.56 -10.32
C THR A 195 -25.53 17.77 -9.14
N ASP A 196 -26.15 18.95 -9.11
CA ASP A 196 -27.14 19.40 -8.12
C ASP A 196 -28.13 18.28 -7.70
N PRO A 197 -28.33 18.03 -6.39
CA PRO A 197 -29.32 17.07 -5.94
C PRO A 197 -30.72 17.56 -6.34
N ALA A 198 -31.44 16.71 -7.07
CA ALA A 198 -32.82 16.98 -7.48
C ALA A 198 -33.71 17.29 -6.26
N PRO A 199 -34.65 18.24 -6.39
CA PRO A 199 -35.50 18.66 -5.29
C PRO A 199 -36.38 17.51 -4.81
N ILE A 200 -36.26 17.18 -3.53
CA ILE A 200 -37.11 16.19 -2.85
C ILE A 200 -38.53 16.75 -2.83
N ALA A 201 -39.43 16.14 -3.59
CA ALA A 201 -40.85 16.46 -3.56
C ALA A 201 -41.43 16.08 -2.19
N ALA A 202 -41.83 17.08 -1.42
CA ALA A 202 -42.55 16.89 -0.16
C ALA A 202 -43.93 16.27 -0.43
N SER A 203 -44.25 15.18 0.27
CA SER A 203 -45.58 14.59 0.38
C SER A 203 -46.11 14.79 1.78
#